data_AF-X1EA84-F1
#
_entry.id   AF-X1EA84-F1
#
_cell.length_a   1.000
_cell.length_b   1.000
_cell.length_c   1.000
_cell.angle_alpha   90.00
_cell.angle_beta   90.00
_cell.angle_gamma   90.00
#
_symmetry.space_group_name_H-M   'P 1'
#
loop_
_entity.id
_entity.type
_entity.pdbx_description
1 polymer ?
#
loop_
_entity_poly.entity_id
_entity_poly.type
_entity_poly.pdbx_seq_one_letter_code
_entity_poly.pdbx_strand_id
1 'polypeptide(L)'
;MKYLSNELSTRESNTNIVIGEAGTIGHASISMKTMGEDGDGRDDQARFFFSKSSPFYIGDLPHVEPIISAHSYHSVWPIANQVSYRHKVNEGIQAVNPDLGYWMSEYCILQKNGEIGRGNGRDLGMATALYVARIIHHDLTITRARSWQWWTAITEVDYKDGLVYLDDGSEKEGGKMGAHIPSLQFNGVVRDSKLLWVLGNYSRFIR
;
A
#
# COMPACT_ATOMS: atom_id res chain seq x y z
N MET A 1 5.65 16.18 -13.16
CA MET A 1 6.30 16.58 -11.89
C MET A 1 6.83 18.00 -11.92
N LYS A 2 7.74 18.38 -12.83
CA LYS A 2 8.28 19.76 -12.92
C LYS A 2 7.21 20.87 -12.91
N TYR A 3 6.19 20.75 -13.76
CA TYR A 3 5.09 21.72 -13.80
C TYR A 3 4.30 21.80 -12.49
N LEU A 4 3.97 20.65 -11.88
CA LEU A 4 3.24 20.61 -10.61
C LEU A 4 4.07 21.22 -9.47
N SER A 5 5.36 20.88 -9.38
CA SER A 5 6.26 21.46 -8.37
C SER A 5 6.37 22.98 -8.53
N ASN A 6 6.51 23.49 -9.76
CA ASN A 6 6.60 24.93 -10.01
C ASN A 6 5.29 25.66 -9.68
N GLU A 7 4.15 25.03 -9.96
CA GLU A 7 2.84 25.60 -9.63
C GLU A 7 2.63 25.67 -8.12
N LEU A 8 3.06 24.65 -7.37
CA LEU A 8 3.02 24.67 -5.91
C LEU A 8 3.88 25.80 -5.33
N SER A 9 5.05 26.07 -5.92
CA SER A 9 5.89 27.22 -5.53
C SER A 9 5.22 28.55 -5.86
N THR A 10 4.64 28.68 -7.06
CA THR A 10 3.93 29.90 -7.49
C THR A 10 2.75 30.23 -6.57
N ARG A 11 2.10 29.20 -6.02
CA ARG A 11 0.99 29.33 -5.07
C ARG A 11 1.41 29.42 -3.61
N GLU A 12 2.71 29.45 -3.31
CA GLU A 12 3.25 29.45 -1.95
C GLU A 12 2.67 28.30 -1.10
N SER A 13 2.48 27.13 -1.71
CA SER A 13 1.85 25.98 -1.06
C SER A 13 2.83 25.20 -0.19
N ASN A 14 2.42 24.80 1.02
CA ASN A 14 3.18 23.88 1.88
C ASN A 14 3.01 22.39 1.49
N THR A 15 2.57 22.11 0.27
CA THR A 15 2.30 20.75 -0.20
C THR A 15 3.54 20.15 -0.85
N ASN A 16 3.82 18.88 -0.57
CA ASN A 16 4.86 18.10 -1.23
C ASN A 16 4.26 16.99 -2.09
N ILE A 17 5.05 16.54 -3.06
CA ILE A 17 4.73 15.49 -4.02
C ILE A 17 5.54 14.26 -3.64
N VAL A 18 4.84 13.15 -3.41
CA VAL A 18 5.42 11.80 -3.36
C VAL A 18 5.03 11.07 -4.64
N ILE A 19 5.94 10.27 -5.18
CA ILE A 19 5.75 9.57 -6.45
C ILE A 19 6.03 8.07 -6.30
N GLY A 20 5.68 7.32 -7.35
CA GLY A 20 5.88 5.88 -7.44
C GLY A 20 4.53 5.22 -7.67
N GLU A 21 3.73 5.09 -6.60
CA GLU A 21 2.41 4.43 -6.58
C GLU A 21 2.39 3.14 -7.41
N ALA A 22 3.52 2.43 -7.42
CA ALA A 22 3.66 1.25 -8.25
C ALA A 22 2.89 0.09 -7.63
N GLY A 23 2.13 -0.64 -8.44
CA GLY A 23 1.24 -1.71 -7.96
C GLY A 23 1.94 -2.88 -7.24
N THR A 24 3.28 -2.96 -7.30
CA THR A 24 4.07 -3.97 -6.60
C THR A 24 5.38 -3.33 -6.13
N ILE A 25 5.85 -3.67 -4.92
CA ILE A 25 7.10 -3.17 -4.34
C ILE A 25 8.33 -3.35 -5.24
N GLY A 26 8.33 -4.34 -6.12
CA GLY A 26 9.44 -4.63 -7.03
C GLY A 26 9.78 -3.42 -7.90
N HIS A 27 8.78 -2.83 -8.55
CA HIS A 27 8.94 -1.66 -9.41
C HIS A 27 9.57 -0.46 -8.67
N ALA A 28 9.47 -0.38 -7.34
CA ALA A 28 10.02 0.73 -6.57
C ALA A 28 11.55 0.82 -6.73
N SER A 29 12.28 -0.31 -6.73
CA SER A 29 13.75 -0.27 -6.68
C SER A 29 14.49 -1.52 -7.14
N ILE A 30 13.79 -2.52 -7.68
CA ILE A 30 14.39 -3.73 -8.25
C ILE A 30 13.75 -4.09 -9.58
N SER A 31 14.32 -5.06 -10.30
CA SER A 31 13.65 -5.61 -11.49
C SER A 31 12.56 -6.61 -11.10
N MET A 32 11.42 -6.55 -11.79
CA MET A 32 10.32 -7.51 -11.64
C MET A 32 10.73 -8.95 -11.96
N LYS A 33 11.80 -9.13 -12.76
CA LYS A 33 12.44 -10.44 -12.99
C LYS A 33 12.94 -11.09 -11.70
N THR A 34 13.34 -10.28 -10.73
CA THR A 34 13.75 -10.73 -9.39
C THR A 34 12.60 -11.36 -8.61
N MET A 35 11.36 -11.01 -8.97
CA MET A 35 10.12 -11.53 -8.39
C MET A 35 9.47 -12.61 -9.26
N GLY A 36 10.13 -13.02 -10.35
CA GLY A 36 9.63 -14.03 -11.29
C GLY A 36 8.63 -13.50 -12.32
N GLU A 37 8.55 -12.19 -12.51
CA GLU A 37 7.69 -11.55 -13.50
C GLU A 37 8.53 -10.91 -14.62
N ASP A 38 7.95 -10.78 -15.82
CA ASP A 38 8.61 -10.06 -16.90
C ASP A 38 8.68 -8.56 -16.57
N GLY A 39 9.82 -7.94 -16.88
CA GLY A 39 9.96 -6.49 -16.77
C GLY A 39 9.21 -5.80 -17.90
N ASP A 40 8.52 -4.71 -17.58
CA ASP A 40 7.73 -3.92 -18.54
C ASP A 40 8.41 -2.59 -18.92
N GLY A 41 9.66 -2.41 -18.49
CA GLY A 41 10.45 -1.19 -18.69
C GLY A 41 10.15 -0.07 -17.69
N ARG A 42 9.32 -0.32 -16.67
CA ARG A 42 8.94 0.64 -15.62
C ARG A 42 9.39 0.23 -14.22
N ASP A 43 10.28 -0.76 -14.16
CA ASP A 43 11.01 -1.22 -12.98
C ASP A 43 11.96 -0.13 -12.45
N ASP A 44 12.46 -0.32 -11.22
CA ASP A 44 13.56 0.45 -10.63
C ASP A 44 13.35 1.98 -10.63
N GLN A 45 12.15 2.38 -10.20
CA GLN A 45 11.70 3.78 -10.21
C GLN A 45 12.55 4.67 -9.29
N ALA A 46 13.06 4.15 -8.17
CA ALA A 46 13.95 4.87 -7.27
C ALA A 46 15.18 5.39 -8.03
N ARG A 47 15.90 4.54 -8.77
CA ARG A 47 17.07 4.98 -9.55
C ARG A 47 16.66 5.92 -10.66
N PHE A 48 15.54 5.65 -11.34
CA PHE A 48 15.06 6.47 -12.44
C PHE A 48 14.75 7.91 -12.01
N PHE A 49 14.10 8.11 -10.86
CA PHE A 49 13.67 9.42 -10.39
C PHE A 49 14.62 10.10 -9.40
N PHE A 50 15.39 9.33 -8.63
CA PHE A 50 16.19 9.85 -7.51
C PHE A 50 17.69 9.57 -7.62
N SER A 51 18.18 8.95 -8.70
CA SER A 51 19.61 8.99 -9.01
C SER A 51 19.97 10.33 -9.67
N LYS A 52 20.96 11.04 -9.12
CA LYS A 52 21.49 12.30 -9.72
C LYS A 52 22.07 12.11 -11.13
N SER A 53 22.43 10.88 -11.50
CA SER A 53 22.91 10.55 -12.86
C SER A 53 21.76 10.34 -13.86
N SER A 54 20.52 10.27 -13.39
CA SER A 54 19.37 10.08 -14.27
C SER A 54 19.03 11.37 -15.01
N PRO A 55 18.76 11.32 -16.33
CA PRO A 55 18.24 12.48 -17.06
C PRO A 55 16.81 12.87 -16.60
N PHE A 56 16.16 12.01 -15.82
CA PHE A 56 14.83 12.22 -15.24
C PHE A 56 14.88 12.46 -13.74
N TYR A 57 16.05 12.82 -13.18
CA TYR A 57 16.18 13.19 -11.78
C TYR A 57 15.20 14.30 -11.41
N ILE A 58 14.47 14.10 -10.30
CA ILE A 58 13.51 15.06 -9.76
C ILE A 58 13.79 15.44 -8.30
N GLY A 59 14.84 14.89 -7.69
CA GLY A 59 15.15 15.13 -6.28
C GLY A 59 15.68 16.54 -5.97
N ASP A 60 15.84 17.40 -6.97
CA ASP A 60 16.17 18.83 -6.83
C ASP A 60 14.94 19.74 -7.00
N LEU A 61 13.76 19.17 -7.26
CA LEU A 61 12.53 19.96 -7.37
C LEU A 61 12.04 20.39 -5.98
N PRO A 62 11.64 21.65 -5.78
CA PRO A 62 11.38 22.23 -4.45
C PRO A 62 10.22 21.58 -3.70
N HIS A 63 9.25 20.99 -4.39
CA HIS A 63 8.09 20.33 -3.79
C HIS A 63 8.09 18.81 -4.02
N VAL A 64 9.22 18.20 -4.37
CA VAL A 64 9.33 16.73 -4.40
C VAL A 64 9.94 16.26 -3.10
N GLU A 65 9.17 15.47 -2.36
CA GLU A 65 9.67 14.81 -1.16
C GLU A 65 10.62 13.67 -1.59
N PRO A 66 11.80 13.50 -0.96
CA PRO A 66 12.71 12.39 -1.23
C PRO A 66 12.15 11.08 -0.66
N ILE A 67 11.02 10.62 -1.20
CA ILE A 67 10.32 9.39 -0.86
C ILE A 67 9.81 8.74 -2.15
N ILE A 68 9.99 7.43 -2.27
CA ILE A 68 9.35 6.60 -3.29
C ILE A 68 8.23 5.77 -2.65
N SER A 69 7.05 5.72 -3.27
CA SER A 69 5.91 4.93 -2.82
C SER A 69 5.64 3.71 -3.70
N ALA A 70 5.15 2.63 -3.11
CA ALA A 70 4.66 1.46 -3.84
C ALA A 70 3.67 0.66 -3.00
N HIS A 71 2.93 -0.22 -3.67
CA HIS A 71 1.90 -1.07 -3.10
C HIS A 71 2.45 -2.45 -2.76
N SER A 72 1.89 -3.07 -1.73
CA SER A 72 2.36 -4.38 -1.27
C SER A 72 1.82 -5.58 -2.08
N TYR A 73 1.03 -5.37 -3.14
CA TYR A 73 0.43 -6.46 -3.90
C TYR A 73 1.47 -7.41 -4.52
N HIS A 74 1.07 -8.66 -4.70
CA HIS A 74 1.88 -9.74 -5.31
C HIS A 74 3.25 -10.02 -4.66
N SER A 75 3.53 -9.41 -3.51
CA SER A 75 4.84 -9.46 -2.84
C SER A 75 4.81 -10.01 -1.42
N VAL A 76 3.66 -10.54 -0.98
CA VAL A 76 3.40 -10.86 0.45
C VAL A 76 3.28 -12.34 0.74
N TRP A 77 3.31 -13.19 -0.28
CA TRP A 77 3.24 -14.64 -0.15
C TRP A 77 4.04 -15.35 -1.25
N PRO A 78 4.74 -16.47 -0.95
CA PRO A 78 4.99 -17.06 0.38
C PRO A 78 5.81 -16.17 1.32
N ILE A 79 5.83 -16.49 2.62
CA ILE A 79 6.55 -15.68 3.64
C ILE A 79 8.04 -15.50 3.30
N ALA A 80 8.70 -16.54 2.80
CA ALA A 80 10.10 -16.45 2.39
C ALA A 80 10.31 -15.39 1.28
N ASN A 81 9.38 -15.30 0.33
CA ASN A 81 9.40 -14.28 -0.72
C ASN A 81 9.08 -12.91 -0.14
N GLN A 82 8.09 -12.82 0.76
CA GLN A 82 7.73 -11.58 1.44
C GLN A 82 8.95 -10.90 2.08
N VAL A 83 9.72 -11.67 2.86
CA VAL A 83 10.93 -11.20 3.54
C VAL A 83 12.04 -10.87 2.53
N SER A 84 12.32 -11.79 1.60
CA SER A 84 13.39 -11.64 0.60
C SER A 84 13.18 -10.40 -0.28
N TYR A 85 11.97 -10.16 -0.77
CA TYR A 85 11.69 -9.00 -1.62
C TYR A 85 11.85 -7.68 -0.87
N ARG A 86 11.44 -7.61 0.41
CA ARG A 86 11.59 -6.40 1.22
C ARG A 86 13.04 -6.05 1.49
N HIS A 87 13.88 -7.04 1.75
CA HIS A 87 15.34 -6.83 1.85
C HIS A 87 15.90 -6.23 0.56
N LYS A 88 15.61 -6.86 -0.59
CA LYS A 88 16.10 -6.39 -1.89
C LYS A 88 15.58 -5.00 -2.25
N VAL A 89 14.32 -4.71 -1.94
CA VAL A 89 13.73 -3.38 -2.17
C VAL A 89 14.43 -2.33 -1.32
N ASN A 90 14.64 -2.59 -0.03
CA ASN A 90 15.37 -1.69 0.86
C ASN A 90 16.80 -1.45 0.36
N GLU A 91 17.53 -2.51 0.02
CA GLU A 91 18.89 -2.42 -0.53
C GLU A 91 18.92 -1.60 -1.82
N GLY A 92 17.96 -1.81 -2.73
CA GLY A 92 17.83 -1.05 -3.97
C GLY A 92 17.58 0.44 -3.74
N ILE A 93 16.71 0.79 -2.77
CA ILE A 93 16.44 2.19 -2.40
C ILE A 93 17.71 2.84 -1.82
N GLN A 94 18.36 2.17 -0.87
CA GLN A 94 19.54 2.67 -0.18
C GLN A 94 20.75 2.82 -1.13
N ALA A 95 20.87 1.94 -2.13
CA ALA A 95 21.91 2.02 -3.15
C ALA A 95 21.75 3.24 -4.07
N VAL A 96 20.53 3.75 -4.25
CA VAL A 96 20.26 4.97 -5.03
C VAL A 96 20.56 6.21 -4.20
N ASN A 97 20.00 6.27 -3.00
CA ASN A 97 20.18 7.37 -2.07
C ASN A 97 19.85 6.89 -0.64
N PRO A 98 20.80 6.88 0.30
CA PRO A 98 20.56 6.44 1.68
C PRO A 98 19.47 7.24 2.41
N ASP A 99 19.27 8.50 2.02
CA ASP A 99 18.27 9.39 2.62
C ASP A 99 16.86 9.24 2.00
N LEU A 100 16.75 8.55 0.86
CA LEU A 100 15.48 8.29 0.18
C LEU A 100 14.58 7.43 1.06
N GLY A 101 13.41 7.97 1.41
CA GLY A 101 12.41 7.25 2.18
C GLY A 101 11.57 6.31 1.31
N TYR A 102 10.87 5.42 1.98
CA TYR A 102 9.92 4.49 1.36
C TYR A 102 8.55 4.61 2.01
N TRP A 103 7.49 4.67 1.23
CA TRP A 103 6.11 4.54 1.70
C TRP A 103 5.47 3.28 1.11
N MET A 104 4.86 2.47 1.98
CA MET A 104 3.91 1.47 1.53
C MET A 104 2.56 2.18 1.40
N SER A 105 2.17 2.52 0.17
CA SER A 105 1.06 3.45 -0.08
C SER A 105 -0.29 2.79 -0.34
N GLU A 106 -0.33 1.47 -0.53
CA GLU A 106 -1.60 0.77 -0.69
C GLU A 106 -1.49 -0.73 -0.44
N TYR A 107 -2.49 -1.27 0.25
CA TYR A 107 -2.73 -2.70 0.31
C TYR A 107 -4.19 -3.04 0.62
N CYS A 108 -4.66 -4.12 -0.01
CA CYS A 108 -5.79 -4.94 0.42
C CYS A 108 -5.56 -6.41 0.00
N ILE A 109 -6.45 -7.33 0.38
CA ILE A 109 -6.24 -8.75 0.10
C ILE A 109 -6.66 -9.06 -1.34
N LEU A 110 -5.70 -9.16 -2.27
CA LEU A 110 -5.94 -9.62 -3.64
C LEU A 110 -5.39 -11.04 -3.91
N GLN A 111 -4.17 -11.30 -3.46
CA GLN A 111 -3.44 -12.54 -3.75
C GLN A 111 -4.09 -13.75 -3.07
N LYS A 112 -4.28 -14.85 -3.83
CA LYS A 112 -4.68 -16.14 -3.26
C LYS A 112 -3.49 -16.80 -2.55
N ASN A 113 -3.70 -17.29 -1.33
CA ASN A 113 -2.71 -18.02 -0.54
C ASN A 113 -3.36 -19.10 0.33
N GLY A 114 -2.53 -19.89 1.02
CA GLY A 114 -2.97 -21.00 1.87
C GLY A 114 -3.40 -20.61 3.30
N GLU A 115 -3.13 -19.40 3.76
CA GLU A 115 -3.44 -18.96 5.13
C GLU A 115 -4.83 -18.34 5.24
N ILE A 116 -5.17 -17.45 4.30
CA ILE A 116 -6.40 -16.62 4.37
C ILE A 116 -7.30 -16.79 3.14
N GLY A 117 -6.94 -17.68 2.22
CA GLY A 117 -7.65 -17.88 0.97
C GLY A 117 -7.38 -16.76 -0.03
N ARG A 118 -8.44 -16.06 -0.46
CA ARG A 118 -8.37 -14.92 -1.41
C ARG A 118 -9.25 -13.78 -0.90
N GLY A 119 -9.30 -12.67 -1.65
CA GLY A 119 -10.07 -11.50 -1.26
C GLY A 119 -11.59 -11.64 -1.26
N ASN A 120 -12.18 -12.56 -2.03
CA ASN A 120 -13.65 -12.70 -2.06
C ASN A 120 -14.22 -13.10 -0.69
N GLY A 121 -15.33 -12.45 -0.31
CA GLY A 121 -16.04 -12.67 0.94
C GLY A 121 -15.56 -11.77 2.07
N ARG A 122 -16.50 -11.12 2.76
CA ARG A 122 -16.25 -10.32 3.97
C ARG A 122 -15.59 -11.18 5.04
N ASP A 123 -14.59 -10.61 5.70
CA ASP A 123 -13.90 -11.27 6.81
C ASP A 123 -13.77 -10.32 8.01
N LEU A 124 -14.52 -10.61 9.07
CA LEU A 124 -14.45 -9.88 10.33
C LEU A 124 -13.49 -10.54 11.33
N GLY A 125 -12.84 -11.64 10.93
CA GLY A 125 -12.07 -12.54 11.80
C GLY A 125 -10.59 -12.19 11.98
N MET A 126 -9.95 -12.91 12.90
CA MET A 126 -8.57 -12.64 13.33
C MET A 126 -7.51 -13.13 12.35
N ALA A 127 -7.77 -14.18 11.57
CA ALA A 127 -6.76 -14.78 10.68
C ALA A 127 -6.22 -13.77 9.65
N THR A 128 -7.12 -13.10 8.93
CA THR A 128 -6.76 -12.03 7.98
C THR A 128 -6.10 -10.85 8.68
N ALA A 129 -6.54 -10.52 9.89
CA ALA A 129 -5.94 -9.44 10.68
C ALA A 129 -4.46 -9.74 11.02
N LEU A 130 -4.14 -10.94 11.52
CA LEU A 130 -2.76 -11.34 11.83
C LEU A 130 -1.89 -11.45 10.58
N TYR A 131 -2.47 -11.91 9.46
CA TYR A 131 -1.79 -11.94 8.16
C TYR A 131 -1.31 -10.53 7.75
N VAL A 132 -2.18 -9.53 7.87
CA VAL A 132 -1.84 -8.13 7.56
C VAL A 132 -0.91 -7.52 8.61
N ALA A 133 -1.06 -7.85 9.89
CA ALA A 133 -0.14 -7.42 10.94
C ALA A 133 1.32 -7.78 10.61
N ARG A 134 1.54 -8.99 10.05
CA ARG A 134 2.85 -9.45 9.59
C ARG A 134 3.39 -8.63 8.42
N ILE A 135 2.52 -8.25 7.47
CA ILE A 135 2.89 -7.37 6.35
C ILE A 135 3.36 -6.02 6.89
N ILE A 136 2.55 -5.37 7.73
CA ILE A 136 2.89 -4.08 8.36
C ILE A 136 4.22 -4.18 9.09
N HIS A 137 4.40 -5.22 9.92
CA HIS A 137 5.63 -5.44 10.66
C HIS A 137 6.85 -5.50 9.73
N HIS A 138 6.81 -6.34 8.69
CA HIS A 138 7.93 -6.48 7.76
C HIS A 138 8.19 -5.21 6.94
N ASP A 139 7.15 -4.47 6.53
CA ASP A 139 7.31 -3.20 5.82
C ASP A 139 8.03 -2.16 6.71
N LEU A 140 7.66 -2.08 7.99
CA LEU A 140 8.29 -1.17 8.96
C LEU A 140 9.71 -1.60 9.34
N THR A 141 9.97 -2.90 9.56
CA THR A 141 11.27 -3.36 10.12
C THR A 141 12.31 -3.70 9.05
N ILE A 142 11.89 -4.17 7.87
CA ILE A 142 12.80 -4.60 6.80
C ILE A 142 12.94 -3.52 5.74
N THR A 143 11.80 -3.07 5.17
CA THR A 143 11.82 -2.02 4.13
C THR A 143 11.99 -0.61 4.72
N ARG A 144 11.93 -0.49 6.05
CA ARG A 144 12.02 0.79 6.77
C ARG A 144 10.98 1.80 6.26
N ALA A 145 9.78 1.30 5.96
CA ALA A 145 8.67 2.13 5.49
C ALA A 145 8.38 3.24 6.51
N ARG A 146 8.34 4.48 6.04
CA ARG A 146 8.00 5.67 6.85
C ARG A 146 6.49 5.91 6.94
N SER A 147 5.70 5.20 6.12
CA SER A 147 4.25 5.24 6.10
C SER A 147 3.70 3.89 5.63
N TRP A 148 2.51 3.54 6.11
CA TRP A 148 1.77 2.34 5.73
C TRP A 148 0.30 2.71 5.54
N GLN A 149 -0.25 2.46 4.35
CA GLN A 149 -1.55 2.97 3.94
C GLN A 149 -2.45 1.85 3.41
N TRP A 150 -3.66 1.79 3.94
CA TRP A 150 -4.68 0.84 3.50
C TRP A 150 -5.43 1.37 2.27
N TRP A 151 -5.98 0.48 1.44
CA TRP A 151 -6.76 0.86 0.25
C TRP A 151 -8.11 1.51 0.59
N THR A 152 -9.15 0.71 0.90
CA THR A 152 -10.49 1.19 1.21
C THR A 152 -10.78 1.09 2.71
N ALA A 153 -10.90 2.22 3.38
CA ALA A 153 -11.21 2.22 4.82
C ALA A 153 -12.61 1.65 5.11
N ILE A 154 -13.58 1.96 4.25
CA ILE A 154 -14.98 1.54 4.35
C ILE A 154 -15.34 0.81 3.05
N THR A 155 -16.03 -0.33 3.15
CA THR A 155 -16.54 -1.07 1.98
C THR A 155 -17.96 -1.56 2.21
N GLU A 156 -18.79 -1.43 1.19
CA GLU A 156 -20.09 -2.09 1.07
C GLU A 156 -20.00 -3.43 0.32
N VAL A 157 -18.81 -3.82 -0.16
CA VAL A 157 -18.61 -4.98 -1.03
C VAL A 157 -18.25 -6.22 -0.20
N ASP A 158 -18.75 -7.39 -0.61
CA ASP A 158 -18.45 -8.69 0.00
C ASP A 158 -17.02 -9.16 -0.37
N TYR A 159 -16.03 -8.45 0.16
CA TYR A 159 -14.61 -8.62 -0.15
C TYR A 159 -13.72 -8.27 1.06
N LYS A 160 -12.49 -8.79 1.15
CA LYS A 160 -11.52 -8.54 2.22
C LYS A 160 -10.71 -7.25 1.98
N ASP A 161 -11.39 -6.16 1.63
CA ASP A 161 -10.79 -4.86 1.37
C ASP A 161 -11.16 -3.80 2.40
N GLY A 162 -12.22 -3.98 3.18
CA GLY A 162 -12.67 -3.01 4.19
C GLY A 162 -12.02 -3.17 5.57
N LEU A 163 -11.67 -2.04 6.20
CA LEU A 163 -11.48 -1.99 7.65
C LEU A 163 -12.83 -1.94 8.37
N VAL A 164 -13.80 -1.24 7.77
CA VAL A 164 -15.19 -1.14 8.22
C VAL A 164 -16.10 -1.58 7.07
N TYR A 165 -17.05 -2.44 7.38
CA TYR A 165 -18.02 -2.96 6.44
C TYR A 165 -19.38 -2.33 6.63
N LEU A 166 -20.11 -2.14 5.53
CA LEU A 166 -21.51 -1.75 5.53
C LEU A 166 -22.36 -2.87 4.91
N ASP A 167 -23.46 -3.23 5.59
CA ASP A 167 -24.53 -4.06 5.04
C ASP A 167 -25.90 -3.41 5.25
N ASP A 168 -26.92 -3.85 4.51
CA ASP A 168 -28.26 -3.23 4.58
C ASP A 168 -29.07 -3.60 5.84
N GLY A 169 -28.51 -4.43 6.73
CA GLY A 169 -29.17 -4.88 7.95
C GLY A 169 -30.40 -5.77 7.74
N SER A 170 -30.60 -6.32 6.54
CA SER A 170 -31.75 -7.17 6.24
C SER A 170 -31.72 -8.53 6.95
N GLU A 171 -30.59 -8.92 7.56
CA GLU A 171 -30.42 -10.18 8.26
C GLU A 171 -29.95 -9.97 9.71
N LYS A 172 -30.18 -10.96 10.59
CA LYS A 172 -29.78 -10.85 12.01
C LYS A 172 -28.26 -10.77 12.20
N GLU A 173 -27.49 -11.47 11.37
CA GLU A 173 -26.02 -11.56 11.46
C GLU A 173 -25.32 -10.89 10.25
N GLY A 174 -26.04 -10.01 9.54
CA GLY A 174 -25.50 -9.31 8.37
C GLY A 174 -26.59 -8.61 7.55
N GLY A 175 -26.39 -8.60 6.25
CA GLY A 175 -27.32 -8.04 5.29
C GLY A 175 -26.74 -8.17 3.89
N LYS A 176 -27.49 -7.70 2.91
CA LYS A 176 -27.01 -7.64 1.54
C LYS A 176 -25.90 -6.62 1.43
N MET A 177 -24.95 -6.96 0.56
CA MET A 177 -23.74 -6.21 0.29
C MET A 177 -23.58 -6.03 -1.23
N GLY A 178 -22.88 -4.96 -1.60
CA GLY A 178 -22.46 -4.66 -2.95
C GLY A 178 -22.96 -3.31 -3.45
N ALA A 179 -22.21 -2.73 -4.39
CA ALA A 179 -22.52 -1.44 -5.00
C ALA A 179 -23.90 -1.37 -5.69
N HIS A 180 -24.50 -2.54 -5.98
CA HIS A 180 -25.83 -2.66 -6.57
C HIS A 180 -26.98 -2.54 -5.54
N ILE A 181 -26.68 -2.45 -4.24
CA ILE A 181 -27.66 -2.28 -3.17
C ILE A 181 -27.86 -0.77 -2.91
N PRO A 182 -28.97 -0.16 -3.37
CA PRO A 182 -29.09 1.30 -3.36
C PRO A 182 -29.12 1.93 -1.97
N SER A 183 -29.59 1.20 -0.95
CA SER A 183 -29.62 1.70 0.43
C SER A 183 -28.23 2.07 0.94
N LEU A 184 -27.19 1.31 0.54
CA LEU A 184 -25.81 1.49 0.99
C LEU A 184 -25.15 2.78 0.50
N GLN A 185 -25.75 3.46 -0.48
CA GLN A 185 -25.32 4.81 -0.89
C GLN A 185 -25.73 5.90 0.12
N PHE A 186 -26.73 5.63 0.96
CA PHE A 186 -27.33 6.60 1.87
C PHE A 186 -27.24 6.18 3.34
N ASN A 187 -27.25 4.87 3.64
CA ASN A 187 -27.19 4.33 4.99
C ASN A 187 -26.73 2.85 5.00
N GLY A 188 -26.20 2.38 6.13
CA GLY A 188 -25.84 0.98 6.32
C GLY A 188 -25.60 0.64 7.78
N VAL A 189 -25.65 -0.65 8.10
CA VAL A 189 -25.24 -1.16 9.41
C VAL A 189 -23.73 -1.35 9.40
N VAL A 190 -23.06 -0.65 10.32
CA VAL A 190 -21.60 -0.65 10.47
C VAL A 190 -21.13 -1.94 11.13
N ARG A 191 -20.14 -2.61 10.53
CA ARG A 191 -19.46 -3.78 11.07
C ARG A 191 -17.94 -3.56 11.06
N ASP A 192 -17.28 -3.70 12.19
CA ASP A 192 -15.82 -3.58 12.31
C ASP A 192 -15.12 -4.93 12.07
N SER A 193 -14.03 -4.92 11.31
CA SER A 193 -13.18 -6.10 11.16
C SER A 193 -12.04 -6.10 12.15
N LYS A 194 -11.46 -7.27 12.47
CA LYS A 194 -10.21 -7.32 13.25
C LYS A 194 -9.04 -6.63 12.53
N LEU A 195 -9.11 -6.41 11.22
CA LEU A 195 -8.12 -5.60 10.49
C LEU A 195 -8.07 -4.16 10.97
N LEU A 196 -9.22 -3.52 11.22
CA LEU A 196 -9.29 -2.16 11.79
C LEU A 196 -8.48 -2.08 13.10
N TRP A 197 -8.68 -3.06 13.97
CA TRP A 197 -8.02 -3.12 15.28
C TRP A 197 -6.53 -3.44 15.17
N VAL A 198 -6.12 -4.33 14.25
CA VAL A 198 -4.71 -4.58 13.97
C VAL A 198 -4.03 -3.32 13.45
N LEU A 199 -4.63 -2.58 12.52
CA LEU A 199 -4.08 -1.31 12.05
C LEU A 199 -3.95 -0.32 13.20
N GLY A 200 -4.95 -0.29 14.09
CA GLY A 200 -4.93 0.49 15.33
C GLY A 200 -3.77 0.18 16.29
N ASN A 201 -3.25 -1.05 16.33
CA ASN A 201 -2.08 -1.39 17.14
C ASN A 201 -0.81 -0.64 16.70
N TYR A 202 -0.74 -0.24 15.42
CA TYR A 202 0.34 0.59 14.91
C TYR A 202 -0.06 2.07 14.92
N SER A 203 -1.14 2.42 14.21
CA SER A 203 -1.50 3.81 13.90
C SER A 203 -1.92 4.64 15.10
N ARG A 204 -2.38 4.02 16.19
CA ARG A 204 -2.79 4.74 17.41
C ARG A 204 -1.60 5.18 18.26
N PHE A 205 -0.51 4.40 18.22
CA PHE A 205 0.59 4.45 19.18
C PHE A 205 1.93 4.88 18.57
N ILE A 206 2.15 4.63 17.28
CA ILE A 206 3.34 5.10 16.54
C ILE A 206 2.94 6.42 15.85
N ARG A 207 3.56 7.53 16.26
CA ARG A 207 3.26 8.90 15.80
C ARG A 207 4.41 9.50 15.02
#